data_AF-A0A1I7ZJ23-F1
#
_entry.id   AF-A0A1I7ZJ23-F1
#
_cell.length_a   1.000
_cell.length_b   1.000
_cell.length_c   1.000
_cell.angle_alpha   90.00
_cell.angle_beta   90.00
_cell.angle_gamma   90.00
#
_symmetry.space_group_name_H-M   'P 1'
#
loop_
_entity.id
_entity.type
_entity.pdbx_description
1 polymer ?
#
loop_
_entity_poly.entity_id
_entity_poly.type
_entity_poly.pdbx_seq_one_letter_code
_entity_poly.pdbx_strand_id
1 'polypeptide(L)'
;MKTKVLVLFCLVLLLAVVNGEYCFETSDDDCGEEYWETDVDDDGDERMCCDEPTRWPKRKGCYQRPSFLVSCPSDYARTFKFFSSFWLMWCCPVNP
;
A
#
# COMPACT_ATOMS: atom_id res chain seq x y z
N MET A 1 -17.58 -21.67 32.72
CA MET A 1 -17.83 -20.39 31.99
C MET A 1 -16.52 -19.64 31.70
N LYS A 2 -15.48 -20.28 31.13
CA LYS A 2 -14.17 -19.63 30.86
C LYS A 2 -13.70 -19.74 29.40
N THR A 3 -14.17 -20.74 28.67
CA THR A 3 -13.80 -20.99 27.26
C THR A 3 -14.53 -20.09 26.26
N LYS A 4 -15.78 -19.70 26.54
CA LYS A 4 -16.57 -18.84 25.64
C LYS A 4 -15.99 -17.43 25.49
N VAL A 5 -15.34 -16.89 26.53
CA VAL A 5 -14.77 -15.54 26.51
C VAL A 5 -13.49 -15.48 25.66
N LEU A 6 -12.68 -16.54 25.69
CA LEU A 6 -11.45 -16.64 24.89
C LEU A 6 -11.73 -16.68 23.38
N VAL A 7 -12.76 -17.40 22.96
CA VAL A 7 -13.15 -17.46 21.53
C VAL A 7 -13.66 -16.11 21.03
N LEU A 8 -14.45 -15.41 21.83
CA LEU A 8 -14.93 -14.06 21.51
C LEU A 8 -13.79 -13.05 21.40
N PHE A 9 -12.78 -13.14 22.27
CA PHE A 9 -11.62 -12.22 22.22
C PHE A 9 -10.74 -12.47 20.99
N CYS A 10 -10.55 -13.73 20.57
CA CYS A 10 -9.86 -14.04 19.32
C CYS A 10 -10.63 -13.57 18.07
N LEU A 11 -11.96 -13.68 18.07
CA LEU A 11 -12.78 -13.24 16.93
C LEU A 11 -12.73 -11.72 16.74
N VAL A 12 -12.71 -10.96 17.85
CA VAL A 12 -12.58 -9.48 17.82
C VAL A 12 -11.19 -9.05 17.35
N LEU A 13 -10.13 -9.77 17.73
CA LEU A 13 -8.77 -9.52 17.22
C LEU A 13 -8.62 -9.84 15.73
N LEU A 14 -9.32 -10.87 15.21
CA LEU A 14 -9.35 -11.18 13.79
C LEU A 14 -10.14 -10.13 12.99
N LEU A 15 -11.25 -9.62 13.53
CA LEU A 15 -12.05 -8.56 12.90
C LEU A 15 -11.31 -7.20 12.89
N ALA A 16 -10.43 -6.94 13.86
CA ALA A 16 -9.64 -5.71 13.91
C ALA A 16 -8.52 -5.66 12.86
N VAL A 17 -8.20 -6.78 12.19
CA VAL A 17 -7.25 -6.82 11.05
C VAL A 17 -7.93 -6.41 9.74
N VAL A 18 -9.27 -6.46 9.66
CA VAL A 18 -10.06 -6.17 8.44
C VAL A 18 -10.60 -4.74 8.44
N ASN A 19 -9.87 -3.82 9.05
CA ASN A 19 -10.08 -2.38 8.88
C ASN A 19 -8.83 -1.73 8.27
N GLY A 20 -8.11 -2.53 7.48
CA GLY A 20 -7.05 -2.07 6.59
C GLY A 20 -7.63 -2.02 5.18
N GLU A 21 -7.23 -0.99 4.43
CA GLU A 21 -7.41 -0.86 2.97
C GLU A 21 -7.53 -2.24 2.31
N TYR A 22 -8.67 -2.50 1.68
CA TYR A 22 -8.82 -3.70 0.86
C TYR A 22 -8.17 -3.45 -0.49
N CYS A 23 -6.99 -4.05 -0.67
CA CYS A 23 -6.23 -3.94 -1.90
C CYS A 23 -6.13 -5.30 -2.60
N PHE A 24 -6.19 -5.30 -3.93
CA PHE A 24 -5.94 -6.46 -4.77
C PHE A 24 -5.07 -6.10 -5.97
N GLU A 25 -4.31 -7.08 -6.43
CA GLU A 25 -3.49 -6.99 -7.63
C GLU A 25 -4.31 -7.39 -8.86
N THR A 26 -4.16 -6.66 -9.96
CA THR A 26 -4.74 -7.00 -11.25
C THR A 26 -3.77 -6.68 -12.38
N SER A 27 -3.87 -7.46 -13.46
CA SER A 27 -3.19 -7.19 -14.74
C SER A 27 -4.11 -6.50 -15.76
N ASP A 28 -5.34 -6.18 -15.37
CA ASP A 28 -6.26 -5.42 -16.21
C ASP A 28 -5.77 -3.97 -16.38
N ASP A 29 -6.20 -3.33 -17.48
CA ASP A 29 -5.84 -1.94 -17.79
C ASP A 29 -6.41 -0.93 -16.76
N ASP A 30 -7.39 -1.34 -15.95
CA ASP A 30 -8.04 -0.51 -14.94
C ASP A 30 -8.49 -1.31 -13.70
N CYS A 31 -8.76 -0.60 -12.60
CA CYS A 31 -9.16 -1.16 -11.32
C CYS A 31 -10.68 -1.42 -11.19
N GLY A 32 -11.48 -1.11 -12.21
CA GLY A 32 -12.93 -1.01 -12.11
C GLY A 32 -13.40 0.29 -11.45
N GLU A 33 -14.71 0.56 -11.57
CA GLU A 33 -15.30 1.85 -11.16
C GLU A 33 -15.30 2.12 -9.64
N GLU A 34 -15.20 1.06 -8.82
CA GLU A 34 -15.29 1.14 -7.35
C GLU A 34 -13.93 1.18 -6.64
N TYR A 35 -12.82 1.09 -7.38
CA TYR A 35 -11.47 1.00 -6.81
C TYR A 35 -10.53 2.04 -7.40
N TRP A 36 -9.48 2.36 -6.63
CA TRP A 36 -8.48 3.35 -6.99
C TRP A 36 -7.14 2.67 -7.31
N GLU A 37 -6.55 3.02 -8.47
CA GLU A 37 -5.16 2.66 -8.78
C GLU A 37 -4.24 3.33 -7.76
N THR A 38 -3.53 2.52 -6.97
CA THR A 38 -2.62 3.00 -5.94
C THR A 38 -1.16 2.81 -6.31
N ASP A 39 -0.86 1.76 -7.06
CA ASP A 39 0.47 1.50 -7.57
C ASP A 39 0.44 0.74 -8.88
N VAL A 40 1.52 0.87 -9.63
CA VAL A 40 1.76 0.12 -10.87
C VAL A 40 3.20 -0.33 -10.82
N ASP A 41 3.43 -1.59 -11.21
CA ASP A 41 4.75 -2.17 -11.32
C ASP A 41 5.63 -1.41 -12.34
N ASP A 42 6.89 -1.82 -12.47
CA ASP A 42 7.85 -1.12 -13.33
C ASP A 42 7.55 -1.30 -14.82
N ASP A 43 7.02 -2.46 -15.21
CA ASP A 43 6.74 -2.81 -16.60
C ASP A 43 5.34 -2.31 -17.04
N GLY A 44 4.47 -1.97 -16.09
CA GLY A 44 3.12 -1.47 -16.35
C GLY A 44 2.08 -2.57 -16.50
N ASP A 45 2.47 -3.82 -16.26
CA ASP A 45 1.69 -5.04 -16.47
C ASP A 45 0.87 -5.41 -15.22
N GLU A 46 1.28 -4.95 -14.03
CA GLU A 46 0.61 -5.24 -12.77
C GLU A 46 0.25 -3.96 -12.03
N ARG A 47 -0.97 -3.91 -11.49
CA ARG A 47 -1.53 -2.75 -10.78
C ARG A 47 -2.08 -3.18 -9.44
N MET A 48 -1.94 -2.30 -8.46
CA MET A 48 -2.56 -2.45 -7.14
C MET A 48 -3.78 -1.54 -7.03
N CYS A 49 -4.93 -2.15 -6.80
CA CYS A 49 -6.23 -1.50 -6.73
C CYS A 49 -6.75 -1.56 -5.30
N CYS A 50 -7.04 -0.43 -4.68
CA CYS A 50 -7.54 -0.36 -3.30
C CYS A 50 -8.89 0.34 -3.23
N ASP A 51 -9.68 0.02 -2.22
CA ASP A 51 -10.98 0.66 -1.93
C ASP A 51 -10.85 2.13 -1.52
N GLU A 52 -9.72 2.50 -0.92
CA GLU A 52 -9.36 3.89 -0.63
C GLU A 52 -8.29 4.42 -1.62
N PRO A 53 -8.36 5.71 -1.98
CA PRO A 53 -7.32 6.32 -2.79
C PRO A 53 -6.06 6.52 -1.94
N THR A 54 -4.93 6.02 -2.43
CA THR A 54 -3.64 6.38 -1.86
C THR A 54 -3.34 7.87 -2.06
N ARG A 55 -2.50 8.45 -1.19
CA ARG A 55 -2.02 9.83 -1.33
C ARG A 55 -1.18 10.04 -2.61
N TRP A 56 -0.57 8.97 -3.14
CA TRP A 56 0.30 9.03 -4.33
C TRP A 56 -0.11 7.98 -5.38
N PRO A 57 -1.27 8.17 -6.05
CA PRO A 57 -1.86 7.15 -6.94
C PRO A 57 -1.04 6.93 -8.21
N LYS A 58 -0.11 7.83 -8.51
CA LYS A 58 0.80 7.72 -9.65
C LYS A 58 2.21 8.00 -9.18
N ARG A 59 3.21 7.49 -9.92
CA ARG A 59 4.64 7.81 -9.75
C ARG A 59 4.98 9.30 -9.98
N LYS A 60 4.00 10.21 -9.97
CA LYS A 60 4.22 11.65 -10.19
C LYS A 60 5.09 12.21 -9.08
N GLY A 61 6.35 12.44 -9.41
CA GLY A 61 7.37 12.93 -8.48
C GLY A 61 7.92 11.87 -7.51
N CYS A 62 7.35 10.67 -7.45
CA CYS A 62 7.90 9.59 -6.64
C CYS A 62 9.06 8.90 -7.35
N TYR A 63 10.08 8.52 -6.60
CA TYR A 63 11.21 7.76 -7.15
C TYR A 63 11.73 6.73 -6.16
N GLN A 64 12.28 5.64 -6.70
CA GLN A 64 12.90 4.59 -5.91
C GLN A 64 14.34 4.95 -5.56
N ARG A 65 14.76 4.57 -4.36
CA ARG A 65 16.16 4.59 -3.95
C ARG A 65 16.47 3.32 -3.16
N PRO A 66 17.73 2.88 -3.15
CA PRO A 66 18.13 1.79 -2.28
C PRO A 66 17.84 2.11 -0.80
N SER A 67 17.17 1.20 -0.10
CA SER A 67 16.75 1.36 1.30
C SER A 67 17.92 1.39 2.29
N PHE A 68 19.12 1.01 1.86
CA PHE A 68 20.37 1.14 2.64
C PHE A 68 20.98 2.55 2.60
N LEU A 69 20.55 3.41 1.67
CA LEU A 69 20.95 4.81 1.66
C LEU A 69 20.15 5.59 2.71
N VAL A 70 20.74 6.69 3.20
CA VAL A 70 20.11 7.63 4.15
C VAL A 70 18.70 8.02 3.66
N SER A 71 17.78 8.20 4.61
CA SER A 71 16.35 8.55 4.44
C SER A 71 16.03 9.51 3.29
N CYS A 72 14.75 9.56 2.89
CA CYS A 72 14.29 10.49 1.86
C CYS A 72 14.73 11.95 2.14
N PRO A 73 14.99 12.76 1.11
CA PRO A 73 15.22 14.20 1.28
C PRO A 73 14.07 14.88 2.02
N SER A 74 14.30 16.06 2.59
CA SER A 74 13.37 16.73 3.50
C SER A 74 11.97 17.03 2.94
N ASP A 75 11.85 17.15 1.63
CA ASP A 75 10.61 17.38 0.89
C ASP A 75 9.91 16.10 0.44
N TYR A 76 10.46 14.93 0.80
CA TYR A 76 9.95 13.62 0.44
C TYR A 76 9.64 12.77 1.68
N ALA A 77 8.47 12.14 1.69
CA ALA A 77 8.10 11.11 2.64
C ALA A 77 8.53 9.73 2.13
N ARG A 78 9.02 8.90 3.06
CA ARG A 78 9.18 7.46 2.80
C ARG A 78 7.79 6.83 2.72
N THR A 79 7.53 6.11 1.64
CA THR A 79 6.34 5.28 1.52
C THR A 79 6.74 3.84 1.20
N PHE A 80 5.98 2.91 1.75
CA PHE A 80 6.00 1.53 1.29
C PHE A 80 5.01 1.44 0.13
N LYS A 81 5.45 0.85 -0.97
CA LYS A 81 4.64 0.60 -2.16
C LYS A 81 4.54 -0.90 -2.36
N PHE A 82 3.44 -1.38 -2.90
CA PHE A 82 3.16 -2.82 -2.96
C PHE A 82 4.19 -3.58 -3.81
N PHE A 83 4.60 -3.01 -4.94
CA PHE A 83 5.61 -3.60 -5.83
C PHE A 83 7.05 -3.22 -5.45
N SER A 84 7.28 -2.64 -4.28
CA SER A 84 8.64 -2.31 -3.84
C SER A 84 9.39 -3.54 -3.37
N SER A 85 10.51 -3.84 -4.04
CA SER A 85 11.49 -4.80 -3.52
C SER A 85 11.99 -4.36 -2.14
N PHE A 86 12.27 -5.30 -1.24
CA PHE A 86 12.80 -5.02 0.10
C PHE A 86 14.04 -4.08 0.12
N TRP A 87 14.85 -4.15 -0.94
CA TRP A 87 16.06 -3.34 -1.13
C TRP A 87 15.81 -1.93 -1.66
N LEU A 88 14.58 -1.61 -2.04
CA LEU A 88 14.18 -0.33 -2.59
C LEU A 88 13.13 0.31 -1.68
N MET A 89 13.26 1.62 -1.49
CA MET A 89 12.27 2.44 -0.82
C MET A 89 11.79 3.50 -1.79
N TRP A 90 10.51 3.84 -1.68
CA TRP A 90 9.94 4.95 -2.43
C TRP A 90 10.00 6.23 -1.62
N CYS A 91 10.51 7.28 -2.27
CA CYS A 91 10.44 8.64 -1.79
C CYS A 91 9.41 9.39 -2.64
N CYS A 92 8.32 9.82 -2.00
CA CYS A 92 7.25 10.59 -2.64
C CYS A 92 7.18 11.99 -2.05
N PRO A 93 6.90 13.03 -2.85
CA PRO A 93 6.85 14.41 -2.37
C PRO A 93 5.75 14.55 -1.32
N VAL A 94 6.03 15.27 -0.22
CA VAL A 94 5.06 15.45 0.87
C VAL A 94 3.80 16.19 0.40
N ASN A 95 3.94 17.09 -0.58
CA ASN A 95 2.84 17.78 -1.26
C ASN A 95 2.78 17.31 -2.73
N PRO A 96 1.91 16.33 -3.07
CA PRO A 96 1.74 15.82 -4.43
C PRO A 96 1.03 16.78 -5.39
#